data_AF-A0A382V487-F1
#
_entry.id   AF-A0A382V487-F1
#
_cell.length_a   1.000
_cell.length_b   1.000
_cell.length_c   1.000
_cell.angle_alpha   90.00
_cell.angle_beta   90.00
_cell.angle_gamma   90.00
#
_symmetry.space_group_name_H-M   'P 1'
#
loop_
_entity.id
_entity.type
_entity.pdbx_description
1 polymer ?
#
loop_
_entity_poly.entity_id
_entity_poly.type
_entity_poly.pdbx_seq_one_letter_code
_entity_poly.pdbx_strand_id
1 'polypeptide(L)'
;MAEPSRLKNLLLPVILVFILFFALMVFPPLGALIGVLSPFPLVFIYLQRGRQVGMALIALVFVVLLLLVGANQAMLFLAEYALMALLLG
;
A
#
# COMPACT_ATOMS: atom_id res chain seq x y z
N MET A 1 21.11 30.56 4.35
CA MET A 1 20.51 30.98 3.07
C MET A 1 20.20 29.72 2.28
N ALA A 2 18.92 29.33 2.15
CA ALA A 2 18.54 28.14 1.39
C ALA A 2 18.47 28.52 -0.10
N GLU A 3 19.31 27.86 -0.91
CA GLU A 3 19.38 28.03 -2.36
C GLU A 3 18.01 27.82 -3.03
N PRO A 4 17.52 28.76 -3.85
CA PRO A 4 16.21 28.65 -4.53
C PRO A 4 16.14 27.45 -5.50
N SER A 5 17.29 26.88 -5.91
CA SER A 5 17.36 25.67 -6.74
C SER A 5 16.86 24.41 -6.02
N ARG A 6 17.07 24.33 -4.69
CA ARG A 6 16.73 23.15 -3.89
C ARG A 6 15.22 22.97 -3.74
N LEU A 7 14.48 24.08 -3.59
CA LEU A 7 13.02 24.06 -3.57
C LEU A 7 12.44 23.65 -4.93
N LYS A 8 12.99 24.18 -6.03
CA LYS A 8 12.57 23.82 -7.39
C LYS A 8 12.83 22.34 -7.72
N ASN A 9 13.92 21.78 -7.21
CA ASN A 9 14.24 20.35 -7.34
C ASN A 9 13.36 19.43 -6.48
N LEU A 10 12.72 19.95 -5.43
CA LEU A 10 11.76 19.20 -4.60
C LEU A 10 10.31 19.36 -5.08
N LEU A 11 9.99 20.46 -5.76
CA LEU A 11 8.65 20.67 -6.31
C LEU A 11 8.27 19.59 -7.33
N LEU A 12 9.21 19.18 -8.19
CA LEU A 12 8.96 18.16 -9.20
C LEU A 12 8.55 16.79 -8.61
N PRO A 13 9.31 16.19 -7.66
CA PRO A 13 8.89 14.95 -7.02
C PRO A 13 7.62 15.10 -6.19
N VAL A 14 7.39 16.26 -5.54
CA VAL A 14 6.15 16.51 -4.78
C VAL A 14 4.93 16.54 -5.70
N ILE A 15 5.03 17.22 -6.85
CA ILE A 15 3.97 17.27 -7.87
C ILE A 15 3.70 15.86 -8.42
N LEU A 16 4.74 15.08 -8.69
CA LEU A 16 4.61 13.69 -9.15
C LEU A 16 3.89 12.80 -8.15
N VAL A 17 4.22 12.91 -6.86
CA VAL A 17 3.53 12.16 -5.79
C VAL A 17 2.06 12.56 -5.71
N PHE A 18 1.75 13.86 -5.79
CA PHE A 18 0.37 14.34 -5.79
C PHE A 18 -0.43 13.84 -6.99
N ILE A 19 0.14 13.91 -8.19
CA ILE A 19 -0.50 13.40 -9.42
C ILE A 19 -0.74 11.89 -9.30
N LEU A 20 0.21 11.14 -8.75
CA LEU A 20 0.07 9.70 -8.54
C LEU A 20 -1.08 9.38 -7.58
N PHE A 21 -1.13 10.04 -6.41
CA PHE A 21 -2.23 9.86 -5.45
C PHE A 21 -3.59 10.27 -6.02
N PHE A 22 -3.64 11.37 -6.78
CA PHE A 22 -4.86 11.82 -7.44
C PHE A 22 -5.33 10.83 -8.51
N ALA A 23 -4.42 10.31 -9.34
CA ALA A 23 -4.72 9.30 -10.33
C ALA A 23 -5.26 8.01 -9.67
N LEU A 24 -4.70 7.59 -8.53
CA LEU A 24 -5.20 6.45 -7.77
C LEU A 24 -6.60 6.69 -7.18
N MET A 25 -6.93 7.93 -6.81
CA MET A 25 -8.25 8.31 -6.30
C MET A 25 -9.31 8.40 -7.40
N VAL A 26 -8.93 8.89 -8.59
CA VAL A 26 -9.85 9.12 -9.73
C VAL A 26 -9.99 7.90 -10.64
N PHE A 27 -8.98 7.02 -10.68
CA PHE A 27 -9.04 5.73 -11.37
C PHE A 27 -9.05 4.57 -10.35
N PRO A 28 -10.24 4.19 -9.84
CA PRO A 28 -10.42 3.04 -8.95
C PRO A 28 -9.74 1.75 -9.40
N PRO A 29 -9.63 1.42 -10.71
CA PRO A 29 -8.93 0.21 -11.15
C PRO A 29 -7.44 0.20 -10.83
N LEU A 30 -6.75 1.34 -10.78
CA LEU A 30 -5.32 1.39 -10.45
C LEU A 30 -5.08 1.22 -8.95
N GLY A 31 -5.92 1.84 -8.11
CA GLY A 31 -5.95 1.58 -6.67
C GLY A 31 -6.35 0.15 -6.35
N ALA A 32 -7.29 -0.41 -7.12
CA ALA A 32 -7.69 -1.81 -7.05
C ALA A 32 -6.57 -2.75 -7.52
N LEU A 33 -5.78 -2.43 -8.56
CA LEU A 33 -4.64 -3.26 -8.96
C LEU A 33 -3.55 -3.30 -7.89
N ILE A 34 -3.30 -2.18 -7.19
CA ILE A 34 -2.41 -2.17 -6.03
C ILE A 34 -3.03 -2.97 -4.88
N GLY A 35 -4.34 -2.87 -4.63
CA GLY A 35 -5.05 -3.64 -3.60
C GLY A 35 -5.05 -5.16 -3.88
N VAL A 36 -5.44 -5.56 -5.10
CA VAL A 36 -5.54 -6.94 -5.60
C VAL A 36 -4.18 -7.60 -5.77
N LEU A 37 -3.13 -6.84 -6.11
CA LEU A 37 -1.76 -7.35 -6.16
C LEU A 37 -1.02 -7.16 -4.83
N SER A 38 -1.55 -6.41 -3.86
CA SER A 38 -0.95 -6.26 -2.52
C SER A 38 -0.74 -7.57 -1.74
N PRO A 39 -1.51 -8.66 -1.96
CA PRO A 39 -1.21 -9.97 -1.40
C PRO A 39 0.19 -10.47 -1.75
N PHE A 40 0.63 -10.22 -2.98
CA PHE A 40 1.84 -10.81 -3.54
C PHE A 40 3.12 -10.27 -2.86
N PRO A 41 3.30 -8.95 -2.65
CA PRO A 41 4.43 -8.40 -1.92
C PRO A 41 4.55 -8.85 -0.47
N LEU A 42 3.47 -8.90 0.33
CA LEU A 42 3.64 -9.29 1.75
C LEU A 42 3.74 -10.79 1.94
N VAL A 43 3.14 -11.62 1.08
CA VAL A 43 3.45 -13.07 1.09
C VAL A 43 4.92 -13.30 0.76
N PHE A 44 5.48 -12.56 -0.19
CA PHE A 44 6.91 -12.64 -0.49
C PHE A 44 7.78 -12.20 0.71
N ILE A 45 7.42 -11.12 1.41
CA ILE A 45 8.14 -10.69 2.62
C ILE A 45 7.94 -11.70 3.77
N TYR A 46 6.76 -12.28 3.92
CA TYR A 46 6.49 -13.35 4.90
C TYR A 46 7.40 -14.55 4.65
N LEU A 47 7.55 -14.98 3.39
CA LEU A 47 8.45 -16.08 3.02
C LEU A 47 9.93 -15.73 3.24
N GLN A 48 10.33 -14.48 2.98
CA GLN A 48 11.73 -14.05 3.12
C GLN A 48 12.15 -13.72 4.56
N ARG A 49 11.27 -13.10 5.35
CA ARG A 49 11.59 -12.54 6.67
C ARG A 49 10.85 -13.22 7.82
N GLY A 50 10.02 -14.21 7.51
CA GLY A 50 9.33 -15.03 8.48
C GLY A 50 8.02 -14.44 9.00
N ARG A 51 7.35 -15.24 9.81
CA ARG A 51 5.95 -15.06 10.22
C ARG A 51 5.67 -13.77 10.98
N GLN A 52 6.55 -13.40 11.92
CA GLN A 52 6.33 -12.21 12.76
C GLN A 52 6.38 -10.92 11.94
N VAL A 53 7.35 -10.81 11.03
CA VAL A 53 7.52 -9.62 10.17
C VAL A 53 6.36 -9.52 9.18
N GLY A 54 5.93 -10.64 8.59
CA GLY A 54 4.77 -10.66 7.70
C GLY A 54 3.48 -10.23 8.39
N MET A 55 3.19 -10.74 9.60
CA MET A 55 1.99 -10.32 10.35
C MET A 55 2.02 -8.84 10.74
N ALA A 56 3.18 -8.32 11.16
CA ALA A 56 3.30 -6.90 11.50
C ALA A 56 2.99 -5.99 10.30
N LEU A 57 3.43 -6.38 9.10
CA LEU A 57 3.14 -5.64 7.88
C LEU A 57 1.68 -5.75 7.44
N ILE A 58 1.07 -6.94 7.55
CA ILE A 58 -0.36 -7.11 7.27
C ILE A 58 -1.19 -6.20 8.18
N ALA A 59 -0.89 -6.17 9.48
CA ALA A 59 -1.57 -5.30 10.43
C ALA A 59 -1.36 -3.81 10.10
N LEU A 60 -0.14 -3.42 9.75
CA LEU A 60 0.19 -2.05 9.37
C LEU A 60 -0.60 -1.61 8.13
N VAL A 61 -0.61 -2.42 7.08
CA VAL A 61 -1.34 -2.10 5.84
C VAL A 61 -2.85 -2.05 6.08
N PHE A 62 -3.40 -2.97 6.88
CA PHE A 62 -4.80 -2.93 7.27
C PHE A 62 -5.17 -1.60 7.95
N VAL A 63 -4.36 -1.14 8.91
CA VAL A 63 -4.60 0.13 9.61
C VAL A 63 -4.52 1.32 8.64
N VAL A 64 -3.54 1.33 7.73
CA VAL A 64 -3.40 2.38 6.71
C VAL A 64 -4.63 2.42 5.80
N LEU A 65 -5.11 1.26 5.32
CA LEU A 65 -6.31 1.18 4.48
C LEU A 65 -7.56 1.61 5.25
N LEU A 66 -7.69 1.20 6.51
CA LEU A 66 -8.83 1.55 7.35
C LEU A 66 -8.94 3.08 7.54
N LEU A 67 -7.82 3.76 7.73
CA LEU A 67 -7.77 5.21 7.98
C LEU A 67 -7.88 6.05 6.70
N LEU A 68 -7.25 5.62 5.60
CA LEU A 68 -7.13 6.45 4.39
C LEU A 68 -8.14 6.13 3.29
N VAL A 69 -8.66 4.90 3.26
CA VAL A 69 -9.55 4.42 2.19
C VAL A 69 -10.92 4.03 2.75
N GLY A 70 -10.95 3.40 3.92
CA GLY A 70 -12.17 3.04 4.64
C GLY A 70 -12.33 1.54 4.89
N ALA A 71 -13.29 1.21 5.75
CA ALA A 71 -13.48 -0.12 6.30
C ALA A 71 -13.70 -1.23 5.25
N ASN A 72 -14.45 -0.94 4.18
CA ASN A 72 -14.74 -1.96 3.15
C ASN A 72 -13.45 -2.47 2.47
N GLN A 73 -12.52 -1.58 2.12
CA GLN A 73 -11.28 -1.98 1.45
C GLN A 73 -10.31 -2.66 2.41
N ALA A 74 -10.26 -2.21 3.67
CA ALA A 74 -9.46 -2.86 4.71
C ALA A 74 -9.94 -4.31 4.99
N MET A 75 -11.26 -4.51 5.03
CA MET A 75 -11.85 -5.84 5.23
C MET A 75 -11.61 -6.78 4.04
N LEU A 76 -11.68 -6.27 2.80
CA LEU A 76 -11.35 -7.05 1.60
C LEU A 76 -9.88 -7.50 1.62
N PHE A 77 -8.96 -6.60 1.94
CA PHE A 77 -7.54 -6.93 2.12
C PHE A 77 -7.32 -8.04 3.15
N LEU A 78 -7.98 -7.94 4.32
CA LEU A 78 -7.86 -8.95 5.37
C LEU A 78 -8.40 -10.31 4.91
N ALA A 79 -9.52 -10.32 4.17
CA ALA A 79 -10.11 -11.53 3.63
C ALA A 79 -9.19 -12.21 2.59
N GLU A 80 -8.55 -11.43 1.71
CA GLU A 80 -7.56 -11.96 0.75
C GLU A 80 -6.37 -12.62 1.45
N TYR A 81 -5.84 -11.98 2.49
CA TYR A 81 -4.72 -12.54 3.26
C TYR A 81 -5.11 -13.76 4.08
N ALA A 82 -6.31 -13.79 4.66
CA ALA A 82 -6.84 -14.96 5.34
C ALA A 82 -7.00 -16.14 4.38
N LEU A 83 -7.50 -15.89 3.17
CA LEU A 83 -7.62 -16.89 2.12
C LEU A 83 -6.26 -17.41 1.68
N MET A 84 -5.28 -16.54 1.47
CA MET A 84 -3.90 -16.94 1.15
C MET A 84 -3.27 -17.79 2.26
N ALA A 85 -3.45 -17.41 3.53
CA ALA A 85 -2.95 -18.19 4.66
C ALA A 85 -3.60 -19.57 4.74
N LEU A 86 -4.87 -19.70 4.36
CA LEU A 86 -5.57 -20.99 4.27
C LEU A 86 -5.03 -21.86 3.12
N LEU A 87 -4.72 -21.25 1.97
CA LEU A 87 -4.25 -21.99 0.78
C LEU A 87 -2.78 -22.42 0.88
N LEU A 88 -1.97 -21.66 1.61
CA LEU A 88 -0.52 -21.87 1.73
C LEU A 88 -0.10 -22.54 3.05
N GLY A 89 -1.00 -22.61 4.04
CA GLY A 89 -0.79 -23.27 5.33
C GLY A 89 -1.14 -24.75 5.31
#